data_AF-A0A958TI59-F1
#
_entry.id   AF-A0A958TI59-F1
#
_cell.length_a   1.000
_cell.length_b   1.000
_cell.length_c   1.000
_cell.angle_alpha   90.00
_cell.angle_beta   90.00
_cell.angle_gamma   90.00
#
_symmetry.space_group_name_H-M   'P 1'
#
loop_
_entity.id
_entity.type
_entity.pdbx_description
1 polymer ?
#
loop_
_entity_poly.entity_id
_entity_poly.type
_entity_poly.pdbx_seq_one_letter_code
_entity_poly.pdbx_strand_id
1 'polypeptide(L)'
;HSTIVFFEQNQIVNNKSGAHFNNLTPIPAALGSVNYYGPFHNFAGAALYNAIDAKFQAAQFINVGVADNSGIFEVYKPNNSVNAGAFNNLADGSFMLRHSVTYSGSILNNTGIFNNDGNFTTESFTKFINNGTFNRTQPGGKTLVNTGTFINNNTLYDADGSSTTNNGVWGGNSIFHEGSFINAGTLNPGDDGIGTYHFNNAYTHQNTANANFEIGGSTNYDRVTAGAAINLNGGTLNINFVNGYAPTTDEDYSIMTAASGVSGTFTTVNFPADYQDHMKVTYLPNAVVVNYSTTTLSTNDVDMVKNEFQLFPNPASKSFQLKTPTGFKFRSLKIVAVNGKILKQFSSTQNSYNISNLAKGVYFVLIEGSASQKLKLIKH
;
A
#
# COMPACT_ATOMS: atom_id res chain seq x y z
N HIS A 1 -55.72 -7.84 -5.70
CA HIS A 1 -55.89 -7.17 -4.39
C HIS A 1 -54.51 -7.06 -3.77
N SER A 2 -53.95 -5.86 -3.75
CA SER A 2 -52.57 -5.60 -3.33
C SER A 2 -52.60 -5.17 -1.86
N THR A 3 -52.13 -6.02 -0.95
CA THR A 3 -52.01 -5.66 0.46
C THR A 3 -50.66 -4.99 0.67
N ILE A 4 -50.66 -3.67 0.71
CA ILE A 4 -49.51 -2.87 1.17
C ILE A 4 -49.53 -2.93 2.69
N VAL A 5 -48.52 -3.58 3.29
CA VAL A 5 -48.36 -3.59 4.75
C VAL A 5 -47.57 -2.34 5.14
N PHE A 6 -48.25 -1.38 5.76
CA PHE A 6 -47.61 -0.26 6.43
C PHE A 6 -47.27 -0.70 7.86
N PHE A 7 -46.01 -0.56 8.26
CA PHE A 7 -45.65 -0.53 9.67
C PHE A 7 -45.53 0.94 10.09
N GLU A 8 -46.33 1.37 11.06
CA GLU A 8 -46.22 2.71 11.63
C GLU A 8 -44.94 2.86 12.48
N GLN A 9 -44.50 4.11 12.64
CA GLN A 9 -43.35 4.50 13.45
C GLN A 9 -43.35 3.79 14.83
N ASN A 10 -42.19 3.28 15.23
CA ASN A 10 -41.89 2.61 16.51
C ASN A 10 -42.25 1.12 16.67
N GLN A 11 -42.50 0.36 15.60
CA GLN A 11 -42.55 -1.10 15.70
C GLN A 11 -41.14 -1.71 15.74
N ILE A 12 -40.74 -2.24 16.91
CA ILE A 12 -39.53 -3.06 17.08
C ILE A 12 -39.89 -4.49 16.62
N VAL A 13 -39.33 -4.95 15.51
CA VAL A 13 -39.42 -6.38 15.14
C VAL A 13 -38.47 -7.16 16.05
N ASN A 14 -39.02 -7.68 17.14
CA ASN A 14 -38.26 -8.37 18.18
C ASN A 14 -38.15 -9.86 17.84
N ASN A 15 -37.05 -10.29 17.21
CA ASN A 15 -36.75 -11.72 17.07
C ASN A 15 -35.98 -12.21 18.31
N LYS A 16 -36.69 -12.43 19.42
CA LYS A 16 -36.11 -12.82 20.71
C LYS A 16 -36.14 -14.32 21.01
N SER A 17 -36.58 -15.15 20.06
CA SER A 17 -36.57 -16.60 20.20
C SER A 17 -36.01 -17.19 18.92
N GLY A 18 -35.12 -18.17 18.99
CA GLY A 18 -34.53 -18.91 17.86
C GLY A 18 -35.53 -19.67 16.98
N ALA A 19 -36.56 -18.99 16.50
CA ALA A 19 -37.47 -19.44 15.48
C ALA A 19 -36.76 -19.24 14.12
N HIS A 20 -36.34 -20.35 13.54
CA HIS A 20 -36.05 -20.40 12.11
C HIS A 20 -37.28 -19.89 11.35
N PHE A 21 -37.10 -18.95 10.43
CA PHE A 21 -38.11 -18.58 9.42
C PHE A 21 -38.32 -19.70 8.38
N ASN A 22 -38.35 -20.96 8.81
CA ASN A 22 -38.48 -22.13 7.93
C ASN A 22 -39.93 -22.45 7.56
N ASN A 23 -40.92 -21.71 8.09
CA ASN A 23 -42.35 -21.97 7.82
C ASN A 23 -43.13 -20.70 7.42
N LEU A 24 -42.51 -19.78 6.69
CA LEU A 24 -43.30 -19.01 5.73
C LEU A 24 -43.32 -19.85 4.45
N THR A 25 -44.50 -20.37 4.10
CA THR A 25 -44.80 -20.81 2.73
C THR A 25 -44.15 -19.83 1.75
N PRO A 26 -43.47 -20.30 0.70
CA PRO A 26 -42.86 -19.44 -0.30
C PRO A 26 -43.85 -18.34 -0.65
N ILE A 27 -43.51 -17.10 -0.29
CA ILE A 27 -44.28 -15.94 -0.71
C ILE A 27 -44.24 -16.02 -2.24
N PRO A 28 -45.39 -16.19 -2.92
CA PRO A 28 -45.39 -16.38 -4.37
C PRO A 28 -44.59 -15.26 -5.01
N ALA A 29 -43.77 -15.58 -6.01
CA ALA A 29 -42.90 -14.65 -6.76
C ALA A 29 -43.60 -13.45 -7.42
N ALA A 30 -44.90 -13.25 -7.13
CA ALA A 30 -45.76 -12.18 -7.61
C ALA A 30 -46.04 -11.08 -6.55
N LEU A 31 -45.46 -11.14 -5.34
CA LEU A 31 -45.63 -10.07 -4.36
C LEU A 31 -44.49 -9.05 -4.47
N GLY A 32 -44.83 -7.87 -4.99
CA GLY A 32 -43.92 -6.74 -5.16
C GLY A 32 -43.30 -6.24 -3.84
N SER A 33 -42.23 -5.46 -3.99
CA SER A 33 -41.39 -4.87 -2.94
C SER A 33 -42.10 -4.61 -1.60
N VAL A 34 -41.56 -5.17 -0.51
CA VAL A 34 -41.98 -4.80 0.85
C VAL A 34 -41.31 -3.47 1.22
N ASN A 35 -42.12 -2.45 1.53
CA ASN A 35 -41.63 -1.15 2.00
C ASN A 35 -41.68 -1.10 3.54
N TYR A 36 -40.54 -0.88 4.19
CA TYR A 36 -40.49 -0.69 5.65
C TYR A 36 -40.30 0.79 6.01
N TYR A 37 -41.12 1.28 6.96
CA TYR A 37 -41.14 2.67 7.42
C TYR A 37 -40.85 2.74 8.93
N GLY A 38 -39.58 2.62 9.33
CA GLY A 38 -39.16 2.70 10.74
C GLY A 38 -37.74 2.14 10.94
N PRO A 39 -37.09 2.35 12.10
CA PRO A 39 -35.81 1.71 12.39
C PRO A 39 -35.97 0.19 12.38
N PHE A 40 -35.12 -0.50 11.63
CA PHE A 40 -35.05 -1.97 11.62
C PHE A 40 -33.92 -2.39 12.57
N HIS A 41 -34.26 -3.25 13.54
CA HIS A 41 -33.31 -3.82 14.50
C HIS A 41 -33.27 -5.33 14.33
N ASN A 42 -32.15 -5.87 13.83
CA ASN A 42 -31.88 -7.31 13.95
C ASN A 42 -31.08 -7.56 15.23
N PHE A 43 -31.69 -8.22 16.22
CA PHE A 43 -31.04 -8.52 17.51
C PHE A 43 -30.19 -9.79 17.43
N ALA A 44 -29.11 -9.82 18.22
CA ALA A 44 -28.14 -10.91 18.25
C ALA A 44 -28.82 -12.28 18.51
N GLY A 45 -28.49 -13.27 17.65
CA GLY A 45 -28.97 -14.66 17.77
C GLY A 45 -29.88 -15.14 16.64
N ALA A 46 -30.37 -14.25 15.77
CA ALA A 46 -31.15 -14.61 14.59
C ALA A 46 -30.32 -14.43 13.30
N ALA A 47 -30.00 -15.54 12.63
CA ALA A 47 -29.54 -15.48 11.25
C ALA A 47 -30.76 -15.17 10.36
N LEU A 48 -30.77 -14.00 9.72
CA LEU A 48 -31.75 -13.70 8.68
C LEU A 48 -31.29 -14.39 7.39
N TYR A 49 -31.57 -15.69 7.29
CA TYR A 49 -31.42 -16.47 6.06
C TYR A 49 -32.72 -16.35 5.26
N ASN A 50 -32.89 -15.31 4.45
CA ASN A 50 -33.87 -15.35 3.34
C ASN A 50 -33.60 -14.21 2.35
N ALA A 51 -33.76 -14.49 1.06
CA ALA A 51 -33.66 -13.53 -0.03
C ALA A 51 -34.55 -12.31 0.23
N ILE A 52 -33.93 -11.16 0.47
CA ILE A 52 -34.63 -9.91 0.74
C ILE A 52 -34.76 -9.16 -0.58
N ASP A 53 -35.95 -9.19 -1.20
CA ASP A 53 -36.42 -8.08 -2.04
C ASP A 53 -37.13 -7.10 -1.12
N ALA A 54 -36.39 -6.16 -0.53
CA ALA A 54 -36.97 -5.15 0.36
C ALA A 54 -36.42 -3.77 0.09
N LYS A 55 -37.34 -2.82 0.20
CA LYS A 55 -37.07 -1.39 0.11
C LYS A 55 -37.25 -0.79 1.50
N PHE A 56 -36.16 -0.32 2.09
CA PHE A 56 -36.20 0.32 3.39
C PHE A 56 -36.23 1.84 3.21
N GLN A 57 -37.36 2.45 3.60
CA GLN A 57 -37.47 3.89 3.80
C GLN A 57 -37.26 4.25 5.28
N ALA A 58 -36.33 3.55 5.93
CA ALA A 58 -35.95 3.72 7.31
C ALA A 58 -34.92 4.84 7.47
N ALA A 59 -35.00 5.61 8.56
CA ALA A 59 -33.98 6.61 8.88
C ALA A 59 -32.63 5.97 9.27
N GLN A 60 -32.63 4.71 9.77
CA GLN A 60 -31.45 3.95 10.18
C GLN A 60 -31.67 2.45 9.95
N PHE A 61 -30.61 1.73 9.57
CA PHE A 61 -30.59 0.27 9.50
C PHE A 61 -29.58 -0.29 10.52
N ILE A 62 -30.07 -0.92 11.57
CA ILE A 62 -29.24 -1.48 12.63
C ILE A 62 -29.33 -3.01 12.58
N ASN A 63 -28.24 -3.64 12.19
CA ASN A 63 -28.06 -5.07 12.33
C ASN A 63 -27.01 -5.32 13.44
N VAL A 64 -27.29 -6.25 14.35
CA VAL A 64 -26.40 -6.61 15.48
C VAL A 64 -25.88 -8.05 15.32
N GLY A 65 -26.15 -8.68 14.18
CA GLY A 65 -25.74 -10.03 13.83
C GLY A 65 -25.24 -10.14 12.39
N VAL A 66 -25.51 -11.27 11.73
CA VAL A 66 -25.19 -11.50 10.31
C VAL A 66 -26.46 -11.31 9.49
N ALA A 67 -26.38 -10.51 8.43
CA ALA A 67 -27.44 -10.34 7.44
C ALA A 67 -26.92 -10.73 6.06
N ASP A 68 -27.59 -11.68 5.41
CA ASP A 68 -27.26 -12.15 4.07
C ASP A 68 -28.30 -11.61 3.08
N ASN A 69 -27.85 -10.94 2.03
CA ASN A 69 -28.69 -10.43 0.96
C ASN A 69 -28.45 -11.19 -0.34
N SER A 70 -29.46 -11.92 -0.82
CA SER A 70 -29.50 -12.59 -2.13
C SER A 70 -30.59 -12.01 -3.07
N GLY A 71 -31.09 -10.80 -2.77
CA GLY A 71 -32.10 -10.09 -3.55
C GLY A 71 -31.77 -8.59 -3.65
N ILE A 72 -32.78 -7.74 -3.84
CA ILE A 72 -32.60 -6.28 -3.85
C ILE A 72 -32.79 -5.73 -2.43
N PHE A 73 -31.72 -5.18 -1.85
CA PHE A 73 -31.76 -4.43 -0.60
C PHE A 73 -31.47 -2.95 -0.88
N GLU A 74 -32.49 -2.10 -0.77
CA GLU A 74 -32.40 -0.67 -1.06
C GLU A 74 -32.61 0.20 0.20
N VAL A 75 -31.70 1.15 0.45
CA VAL A 75 -31.76 2.12 1.56
C VAL A 75 -31.97 3.54 1.02
N TYR A 76 -33.07 4.17 1.44
CA TYR A 76 -33.55 5.41 0.80
C TYR A 76 -33.35 6.71 1.62
N LYS A 77 -33.22 6.67 2.95
CA LYS A 77 -33.19 7.92 3.76
C LYS A 77 -31.83 8.24 4.37
N PRO A 78 -31.40 9.51 4.29
CA PRO A 78 -30.16 9.97 4.89
C PRO A 78 -30.33 10.00 6.42
N ASN A 79 -29.46 9.29 7.14
CA ASN A 79 -28.80 9.71 8.39
C ASN A 79 -28.31 8.49 9.22
N ASN A 80 -27.04 8.13 8.98
CA ASN A 80 -26.16 7.39 9.87
C ASN A 80 -26.41 5.90 10.17
N SER A 81 -25.26 5.21 10.17
CA SER A 81 -24.91 3.87 10.63
C SER A 81 -25.78 2.74 10.10
N VAL A 82 -25.40 2.28 8.92
CA VAL A 82 -25.63 0.89 8.51
C VAL A 82 -24.76 0.02 9.41
N ASN A 83 -25.42 -0.70 10.31
CA ASN A 83 -24.95 -1.96 10.90
C ASN A 83 -23.92 -1.85 12.06
N ALA A 84 -24.08 -2.70 13.08
CA ALA A 84 -23.13 -2.98 14.17
C ALA A 84 -22.56 -4.41 14.08
N GLY A 85 -23.09 -5.25 13.17
CA GLY A 85 -22.63 -6.60 12.85
C GLY A 85 -22.16 -6.75 11.40
N ALA A 86 -22.23 -7.98 10.86
CA ALA A 86 -21.77 -8.32 9.51
C ALA A 86 -22.91 -8.25 8.48
N PHE A 87 -22.63 -7.74 7.28
CA PHE A 87 -23.55 -7.76 6.14
C PHE A 87 -22.87 -8.42 4.95
N ASN A 88 -23.52 -9.43 4.38
CA ASN A 88 -23.04 -10.15 3.21
C ASN A 88 -24.01 -9.91 2.04
N ASN A 89 -23.59 -9.12 1.06
CA ASN A 89 -24.25 -9.07 -0.23
C ASN A 89 -23.76 -10.26 -1.08
N LEU A 90 -24.59 -11.30 -1.20
CA LEU A 90 -24.29 -12.53 -1.91
C LEU A 90 -24.23 -12.28 -3.43
N ALA A 91 -23.76 -13.27 -4.20
CA ALA A 91 -23.44 -13.11 -5.62
C ALA A 91 -24.66 -12.70 -6.49
N ASP A 92 -25.85 -13.12 -6.09
CA ASP A 92 -27.15 -12.76 -6.67
C ASP A 92 -27.80 -11.52 -6.02
N GLY A 93 -27.17 -10.97 -4.97
CA GLY A 93 -27.64 -9.80 -4.25
C GLY A 93 -27.30 -8.46 -4.92
N SER A 94 -28.22 -7.53 -4.82
CA SER A 94 -28.05 -6.11 -5.15
C SER A 94 -28.26 -5.25 -3.91
N PHE A 95 -27.18 -4.63 -3.41
CA PHE A 95 -27.24 -3.68 -2.31
C PHE A 95 -27.22 -2.25 -2.87
N MET A 96 -28.20 -1.42 -2.53
CA MET A 96 -28.36 -0.08 -3.09
C MET A 96 -28.47 0.98 -1.98
N LEU A 97 -27.54 1.93 -1.99
CA LEU A 97 -27.57 3.11 -1.12
C LEU A 97 -27.90 4.33 -1.98
N ARG A 98 -29.04 4.98 -1.71
CA ARG A 98 -29.50 6.15 -2.48
C ARG A 98 -29.01 7.51 -1.95
N HIS A 99 -28.16 7.48 -0.92
CA HIS A 99 -27.70 8.67 -0.21
C HIS A 99 -26.32 8.44 0.38
N SER A 100 -25.73 9.50 0.95
CA SER A 100 -24.45 9.37 1.64
C SER A 100 -24.57 8.51 2.90
N VAL A 101 -23.61 7.61 3.12
CA VAL A 101 -23.59 6.67 4.24
C VAL A 101 -22.21 6.61 4.87
N THR A 102 -22.19 6.61 6.20
CA THR A 102 -21.07 6.11 6.99
C THR A 102 -21.41 4.71 7.48
N TYR A 103 -20.57 3.74 7.14
CA TYR A 103 -20.69 2.35 7.55
C TYR A 103 -19.82 2.11 8.78
N SER A 104 -20.49 1.76 9.88
CA SER A 104 -19.94 1.54 11.21
C SER A 104 -20.04 0.07 11.64
N GLY A 105 -20.29 -0.86 10.70
CA GLY A 105 -20.42 -2.28 10.99
C GLY A 105 -19.07 -2.99 11.07
N SER A 106 -19.05 -4.21 11.60
CA SER A 106 -17.81 -4.98 11.70
C SER A 106 -17.28 -5.39 10.33
N ILE A 107 -18.16 -5.96 9.48
CA ILE A 107 -17.78 -6.49 8.17
C ILE A 107 -18.86 -6.23 7.13
N LEU A 108 -18.49 -5.63 6.00
CA LEU A 108 -19.28 -5.58 4.78
C LEU A 108 -18.64 -6.47 3.73
N ASN A 109 -19.27 -7.57 3.36
CA ASN A 109 -18.82 -8.45 2.28
C ASN A 109 -19.70 -8.24 1.05
N ASN A 110 -19.13 -7.83 -0.06
CA ASN A 110 -19.81 -7.72 -1.34
C ASN A 110 -19.29 -8.75 -2.33
N THR A 111 -20.13 -9.71 -2.70
CA THR A 111 -19.89 -10.67 -3.80
C THR A 111 -20.81 -10.43 -5.00
N GLY A 112 -21.93 -9.73 -4.80
CA GLY A 112 -22.86 -9.31 -5.86
C GLY A 112 -22.62 -7.87 -6.31
N ILE A 113 -23.71 -7.12 -6.51
CA ILE A 113 -23.68 -5.72 -6.95
C ILE A 113 -23.96 -4.80 -5.76
N PHE A 114 -23.05 -3.86 -5.49
CA PHE A 114 -23.28 -2.77 -4.56
C PHE A 114 -23.32 -1.46 -5.34
N ASN A 115 -24.45 -0.77 -5.36
CA ASN A 115 -24.61 0.57 -5.90
C ASN A 115 -24.68 1.61 -4.77
N ASN A 116 -23.93 2.69 -4.87
CA ASN A 116 -24.01 3.82 -3.96
C ASN A 116 -24.08 5.15 -4.71
N ASP A 117 -25.20 5.85 -4.54
CA ASP A 117 -25.49 7.13 -5.20
C ASP A 117 -24.96 8.35 -4.42
N GLY A 118 -24.49 8.16 -3.17
CA GLY A 118 -23.98 9.22 -2.30
C GLY A 118 -22.48 9.15 -2.00
N ASN A 119 -22.03 9.84 -0.95
CA ASN A 119 -20.69 9.61 -0.39
C ASN A 119 -20.68 8.33 0.45
N PHE A 120 -19.63 7.54 0.37
CA PHE A 120 -19.49 6.35 1.21
C PHE A 120 -18.27 6.50 2.11
N THR A 121 -18.44 6.26 3.40
CA THR A 121 -17.34 6.31 4.37
C THR A 121 -17.34 5.04 5.20
N THR A 122 -16.18 4.40 5.38
CA THR A 122 -16.01 3.33 6.37
C THR A 122 -15.39 3.92 7.63
N GLU A 123 -15.82 3.45 8.80
CA GLU A 123 -15.16 3.75 10.09
C GLU A 123 -13.92 2.89 10.33
N SER A 124 -13.09 3.26 11.32
CA SER A 124 -11.75 2.70 11.52
C SER A 124 -11.71 1.21 11.88
N PHE A 125 -12.79 0.68 12.44
CA PHE A 125 -12.92 -0.72 12.85
C PHE A 125 -13.73 -1.56 11.83
N THR A 126 -14.15 -0.95 10.72
CA THR A 126 -14.87 -1.61 9.64
C THR A 126 -13.90 -2.37 8.73
N LYS A 127 -14.27 -3.59 8.34
CA LYS A 127 -13.67 -4.30 7.19
C LYS A 127 -14.67 -4.38 6.03
N PHE A 128 -14.37 -3.75 4.90
CA PHE A 128 -15.12 -3.92 3.65
C PHE A 128 -14.33 -4.78 2.68
N ILE A 129 -14.88 -5.94 2.30
CA ILE A 129 -14.35 -6.82 1.25
C ILE A 129 -15.26 -6.74 0.02
N ASN A 130 -14.71 -6.31 -1.12
CA ASN A 130 -15.39 -6.30 -2.41
C ASN A 130 -14.80 -7.36 -3.36
N ASN A 131 -15.51 -8.47 -3.51
CA ASN A 131 -15.25 -9.52 -4.49
C ASN A 131 -16.20 -9.43 -5.71
N GLY A 132 -17.24 -8.61 -5.62
CA GLY A 132 -18.21 -8.36 -6.69
C GLY A 132 -17.97 -7.03 -7.41
N THR A 133 -19.06 -6.32 -7.70
CA THR A 133 -19.01 -4.99 -8.32
C THR A 133 -19.47 -3.94 -7.33
N PHE A 134 -18.65 -2.92 -7.09
CA PHE A 134 -19.03 -1.72 -6.36
C PHE A 134 -19.12 -0.53 -7.31
N ASN A 135 -20.34 -0.06 -7.55
CA ASN A 135 -20.62 1.07 -8.43
C ASN A 135 -20.97 2.34 -7.66
N ARG A 136 -20.35 3.43 -8.07
CA ARG A 136 -20.74 4.80 -7.73
C ARG A 136 -21.03 5.56 -9.01
N THR A 137 -22.19 5.29 -9.61
CA THR A 137 -22.52 5.71 -10.98
C THR A 137 -23.07 7.14 -11.09
N GLN A 138 -23.42 7.81 -9.98
CA GLN A 138 -23.98 9.16 -10.08
C GLN A 138 -22.89 10.22 -10.32
N PRO A 139 -22.98 11.00 -11.41
CA PRO A 139 -22.05 12.10 -11.67
C PRO A 139 -22.07 13.14 -10.56
N GLY A 140 -20.95 13.82 -10.32
CA GLY A 140 -20.91 15.00 -9.44
C GLY A 140 -19.98 14.91 -8.23
N GLY A 141 -18.83 14.24 -8.35
CA GLY A 141 -17.74 14.37 -7.38
C GLY A 141 -18.01 13.73 -6.03
N LYS A 142 -18.56 12.51 -6.01
CA LYS A 142 -18.79 11.78 -4.76
C LYS A 142 -17.48 11.30 -4.17
N THR A 143 -17.45 11.14 -2.85
CA THR A 143 -16.27 10.67 -2.14
C THR A 143 -16.48 9.28 -1.56
N LEU A 144 -15.48 8.41 -1.77
CA LEU A 144 -15.28 7.20 -0.99
C LEU A 144 -14.15 7.49 -0.01
N VAL A 145 -14.44 7.44 1.29
CA VAL A 145 -13.42 7.65 2.33
C VAL A 145 -13.28 6.36 3.11
N ASN A 146 -12.15 5.68 2.95
CA ASN A 146 -11.84 4.53 3.78
C ASN A 146 -11.10 5.01 5.03
N THR A 147 -11.62 4.75 6.24
CA THR A 147 -10.84 4.93 7.49
C THR A 147 -10.52 3.62 8.20
N GLY A 148 -11.17 2.51 7.81
CA GLY A 148 -10.89 1.15 8.29
C GLY A 148 -10.10 0.33 7.28
N THR A 149 -10.48 -0.93 7.09
CA THR A 149 -9.87 -1.83 6.08
C THR A 149 -10.79 -1.96 4.87
N PHE A 150 -10.27 -1.67 3.68
CA PHE A 150 -10.97 -1.85 2.41
C PHE A 150 -10.16 -2.79 1.51
N ILE A 151 -10.74 -3.90 1.10
CA ILE A 151 -10.12 -4.90 0.23
C ILE A 151 -10.94 -4.99 -1.04
N ASN A 152 -10.36 -4.57 -2.16
CA ASN A 152 -10.99 -4.68 -3.46
C ASN A 152 -10.30 -5.76 -4.29
N ASN A 153 -10.99 -6.87 -4.52
CA ASN A 153 -10.51 -8.00 -5.32
C ASN A 153 -11.16 -8.08 -6.70
N ASN A 154 -11.99 -7.10 -7.05
CA ASN A 154 -12.71 -7.09 -8.31
C ASN A 154 -12.94 -5.65 -8.79
N THR A 155 -14.19 -5.26 -9.06
CA THR A 155 -14.51 -4.02 -9.77
C THR A 155 -14.95 -2.95 -8.79
N LEU A 156 -14.25 -1.82 -8.80
CA LEU A 156 -14.70 -0.57 -8.22
C LEU A 156 -14.88 0.45 -9.34
N TYR A 157 -16.12 0.78 -9.64
CA TYR A 157 -16.48 1.78 -10.65
C TYR A 157 -16.84 3.08 -9.93
N ASP A 158 -16.01 4.11 -10.08
CA ASP A 158 -16.30 5.45 -9.57
C ASP A 158 -16.48 6.43 -10.74
N ALA A 159 -17.70 6.94 -10.91
CA ALA A 159 -18.04 7.79 -12.06
C ALA A 159 -17.21 9.07 -12.12
N ASP A 160 -17.08 9.60 -13.33
CA ASP A 160 -16.28 10.78 -13.66
C ASP A 160 -16.40 11.94 -12.65
N GLY A 161 -15.25 12.32 -12.10
CA GLY A 161 -15.07 13.40 -11.14
C GLY A 161 -15.09 12.97 -9.67
N SER A 162 -15.47 11.73 -9.37
CA SER A 162 -15.44 11.20 -8.02
C SER A 162 -14.02 10.81 -7.58
N SER A 163 -13.81 10.76 -6.26
CA SER A 163 -12.51 10.43 -5.66
C SER A 163 -12.64 9.38 -4.59
N THR A 164 -11.61 8.55 -4.50
CA THR A 164 -11.42 7.58 -3.42
C THR A 164 -10.23 8.01 -2.58
N THR A 165 -10.45 8.24 -1.29
CA THR A 165 -9.41 8.56 -0.31
C THR A 165 -9.26 7.43 0.69
N ASN A 166 -8.07 6.86 0.79
CA ASN A 166 -7.72 5.91 1.81
C ASN A 166 -7.00 6.60 2.98
N ASN A 167 -7.60 6.62 4.16
CA ASN A 167 -6.99 7.01 5.44
C ASN A 167 -6.70 5.81 6.35
N GLY A 168 -7.19 4.62 6.00
CA GLY A 168 -7.00 3.37 6.74
C GLY A 168 -6.08 2.40 6.01
N VAL A 169 -6.46 1.13 5.92
CA VAL A 169 -5.77 0.09 5.14
C VAL A 169 -6.55 -0.18 3.87
N TRP A 170 -5.89 -0.10 2.72
CA TRP A 170 -6.44 -0.44 1.42
C TRP A 170 -5.64 -1.59 0.82
N GLY A 171 -6.30 -2.63 0.33
CA GLY A 171 -5.63 -3.75 -0.30
C GLY A 171 -6.47 -4.51 -1.32
N GLY A 172 -5.96 -5.67 -1.71
CA GLY A 172 -6.64 -6.62 -2.59
C GLY A 172 -6.06 -6.70 -4.00
N ASN A 173 -6.74 -7.49 -4.83
CA ASN A 173 -6.35 -7.83 -6.20
C ASN A 173 -7.29 -7.21 -7.25
N SER A 174 -7.42 -5.88 -7.23
CA SER A 174 -8.34 -5.16 -8.10
C SER A 174 -7.99 -5.36 -9.58
N ILE A 175 -8.97 -5.81 -10.36
CA ILE A 175 -8.88 -5.86 -11.83
C ILE A 175 -9.32 -4.54 -12.48
N PHE A 176 -10.12 -3.74 -11.76
CA PHE A 176 -10.67 -2.48 -12.27
C PHE A 176 -10.98 -1.53 -11.10
N HIS A 177 -10.39 -0.33 -11.14
CA HIS A 177 -10.66 0.76 -10.22
C HIS A 177 -10.71 2.06 -11.01
N GLU A 178 -11.90 2.51 -11.37
CA GLU A 178 -12.13 3.81 -12.00
C GLU A 178 -12.24 4.92 -10.95
N GLY A 179 -11.81 6.12 -11.31
CA GLY A 179 -11.77 7.28 -10.41
C GLY A 179 -10.38 7.53 -9.83
N SER A 180 -10.13 8.76 -9.38
CA SER A 180 -8.83 9.13 -8.81
C SER A 180 -8.68 8.54 -7.41
N PHE A 181 -7.54 7.91 -7.15
CA PHE A 181 -7.23 7.30 -5.84
C PHE A 181 -6.16 8.10 -5.10
N ILE A 182 -6.44 8.46 -3.85
CA ILE A 182 -5.53 9.16 -2.94
C ILE A 182 -5.25 8.24 -1.75
N ASN A 183 -4.00 7.83 -1.60
CA ASN A 183 -3.54 7.09 -0.44
C ASN A 183 -2.93 8.03 0.61
N ALA A 184 -3.60 8.20 1.73
CA ALA A 184 -3.13 8.88 2.94
C ALA A 184 -2.89 7.92 4.12
N GLY A 185 -3.36 6.68 4.01
CA GLY A 185 -3.13 5.58 4.96
C GLY A 185 -2.13 4.56 4.43
N THR A 186 -2.46 3.28 4.53
CA THR A 186 -1.62 2.15 4.11
C THR A 186 -2.19 1.46 2.88
N LEU A 187 -1.36 1.22 1.87
CA LEU A 187 -1.68 0.42 0.68
C LEU A 187 -0.94 -0.92 0.76
N ASN A 188 -1.69 -2.02 0.67
CA ASN A 188 -1.22 -3.42 0.65
C ASN A 188 -1.78 -4.12 -0.60
N PRO A 189 -1.15 -4.00 -1.78
CA PRO A 189 -1.56 -4.80 -2.94
C PRO A 189 -1.61 -6.29 -2.57
N GLY A 190 -2.62 -7.01 -3.05
CA GLY A 190 -2.79 -8.43 -2.76
C GLY A 190 -3.45 -8.81 -1.42
N ASP A 191 -3.42 -7.94 -0.41
CA ASP A 191 -4.01 -8.16 0.95
C ASP A 191 -3.52 -9.45 1.63
N ASP A 192 -2.27 -9.45 2.11
CA ASP A 192 -1.57 -10.58 2.76
C ASP A 192 -1.13 -11.72 1.82
N GLY A 193 -0.88 -11.39 0.56
CA GLY A 193 -0.21 -12.27 -0.39
C GLY A 193 0.13 -11.53 -1.69
N ILE A 194 0.86 -12.21 -2.58
CA ILE A 194 1.29 -11.60 -3.84
C ILE A 194 0.09 -11.21 -4.71
N GLY A 195 0.04 -9.93 -5.10
CA GLY A 195 -1.08 -9.40 -5.83
C GLY A 195 -0.80 -8.24 -6.76
N THR A 196 -1.77 -7.95 -7.63
CA THR A 196 -1.75 -6.74 -8.47
C THR A 196 -2.97 -5.90 -8.17
N TYR A 197 -2.76 -4.63 -7.81
CA TYR A 197 -3.83 -3.64 -7.75
C TYR A 197 -3.81 -2.76 -9.01
N HIS A 198 -4.88 -2.80 -9.79
CA HIS A 198 -5.06 -1.95 -10.97
C HIS A 198 -5.92 -0.72 -10.66
N PHE A 199 -5.37 0.46 -10.91
CA PHE A 199 -6.07 1.75 -11.00
C PHE A 199 -6.20 2.14 -12.47
N ASN A 200 -7.40 2.48 -12.92
CA ASN A 200 -7.64 2.92 -14.30
C ASN A 200 -7.29 4.41 -14.49
N ASN A 201 -7.33 5.20 -13.42
CA ASN A 201 -7.00 6.63 -13.44
C ASN A 201 -5.73 6.91 -12.61
N ALA A 202 -5.61 8.14 -12.09
CA ALA A 202 -4.44 8.59 -11.36
C ALA A 202 -4.39 8.01 -9.94
N TYR A 203 -3.19 7.66 -9.51
CA TYR A 203 -2.88 7.26 -8.14
C TYR A 203 -1.98 8.33 -7.50
N THR A 204 -2.40 8.88 -6.36
CA THR A 204 -1.61 9.84 -5.58
C THR A 204 -1.28 9.24 -4.22
N HIS A 205 0.02 9.16 -3.91
CA HIS A 205 0.54 8.73 -2.61
C HIS A 205 0.95 9.95 -1.78
N GLN A 206 0.38 10.11 -0.58
CA GLN A 206 0.66 11.24 0.29
C GLN A 206 1.93 11.06 1.13
N ASN A 207 2.46 12.17 1.65
CA ASN A 207 3.72 12.20 2.39
C ASN A 207 3.70 11.45 3.74
N THR A 208 2.53 11.18 4.30
CA THR A 208 2.34 10.41 5.55
C THR A 208 1.93 8.95 5.30
N ALA A 209 1.73 8.57 4.04
CA ALA A 209 1.18 7.27 3.69
C ALA A 209 2.24 6.17 3.67
N ASN A 210 1.78 4.92 3.76
CA ASN A 210 2.59 3.72 3.64
C ASN A 210 2.18 2.94 2.39
N ALA A 211 3.15 2.36 1.71
CA ALA A 211 2.96 1.38 0.65
C ALA A 211 3.78 0.13 1.00
N ASN A 212 3.11 -1.00 1.19
CA ASN A 212 3.76 -2.26 1.56
C ASN A 212 3.72 -3.19 0.34
N PHE A 213 4.89 -3.70 -0.04
CA PHE A 213 5.05 -4.59 -1.18
C PHE A 213 5.79 -5.86 -0.77
N GLU A 214 5.27 -6.98 -1.23
CA GLU A 214 5.82 -8.31 -1.01
C GLU A 214 6.51 -8.84 -2.28
N ILE A 215 7.66 -9.48 -2.11
CA ILE A 215 8.39 -10.14 -3.20
C ILE A 215 8.60 -11.60 -2.80
N GLY A 216 7.95 -12.50 -3.52
CA GLY A 216 8.01 -13.95 -3.31
C GLY A 216 8.76 -14.71 -4.41
N GLY A 217 9.28 -14.01 -5.42
CA GLY A 217 9.98 -14.59 -6.56
C GLY A 217 10.30 -13.56 -7.65
N SER A 218 11.13 -13.93 -8.61
CA SER A 218 11.53 -13.08 -9.76
C SER A 218 10.36 -12.59 -10.62
N THR A 219 9.24 -13.32 -10.63
CA THR A 219 8.00 -12.96 -11.35
C THR A 219 6.78 -12.91 -10.44
N ASN A 220 6.97 -13.16 -9.14
CA ASN A 220 5.90 -13.31 -8.16
C ASN A 220 6.09 -12.27 -7.05
N TYR A 221 5.62 -11.05 -7.31
CA TYR A 221 5.72 -9.93 -6.40
C TYR A 221 4.55 -8.97 -6.58
N ASP A 222 4.30 -8.15 -5.56
CA ASP A 222 3.23 -7.17 -5.56
C ASP A 222 3.41 -6.11 -6.62
N ARG A 223 2.29 -5.69 -7.22
CA ARG A 223 2.28 -4.67 -8.26
C ARG A 223 1.14 -3.68 -8.06
N VAL A 224 1.43 -2.43 -8.35
CA VAL A 224 0.44 -1.39 -8.60
C VAL A 224 0.57 -0.93 -10.04
N THR A 225 -0.56 -0.85 -10.74
CA THR A 225 -0.59 -0.32 -12.10
C THR A 225 -1.59 0.82 -12.17
N ALA A 226 -1.25 1.89 -12.86
CA ALA A 226 -2.12 3.05 -13.06
C ALA A 226 -2.30 3.35 -14.56
N GLY A 227 -3.55 3.45 -15.01
CA GLY A 227 -3.91 3.86 -16.37
C GLY A 227 -3.68 5.35 -16.65
N ALA A 228 -3.36 6.14 -15.63
CA ALA A 228 -2.88 7.52 -15.76
C ALA A 228 -1.54 7.72 -15.02
N ALA A 229 -1.37 8.86 -14.34
CA ALA A 229 -0.14 9.19 -13.61
C ALA A 229 -0.10 8.56 -12.20
N ILE A 230 1.11 8.24 -11.74
CA ILE A 230 1.40 7.98 -10.32
C ILE A 230 2.14 9.18 -9.75
N ASN A 231 1.59 9.81 -8.72
CA ASN A 231 2.17 10.97 -8.05
C ASN A 231 2.63 10.57 -6.64
N LEU A 232 3.94 10.56 -6.40
CA LEU A 232 4.55 10.19 -5.12
C LEU A 232 4.99 11.44 -4.36
N ASN A 233 4.15 11.90 -3.42
CA ASN A 233 4.42 13.12 -2.65
C ASN A 233 5.28 12.87 -1.40
N GLY A 234 6.06 11.78 -1.35
CA GLY A 234 6.81 11.34 -0.17
C GLY A 234 6.27 10.02 0.38
N GLY A 235 6.22 9.88 1.72
CA GLY A 235 5.71 8.68 2.38
C GLY A 235 6.76 7.59 2.53
N THR A 236 6.29 6.40 2.95
CA THR A 236 7.14 5.24 3.21
C THR A 236 6.80 4.08 2.28
N LEU A 237 7.83 3.55 1.60
CA LEU A 237 7.77 2.27 0.90
C LEU A 237 8.40 1.19 1.78
N ASN A 238 7.67 0.12 2.05
CA ASN A 238 8.17 -1.06 2.76
C ASN A 238 8.23 -2.24 1.79
N ILE A 239 9.41 -2.86 1.68
CA ILE A 239 9.63 -4.05 0.87
C ILE A 239 9.86 -5.23 1.81
N ASN A 240 9.11 -6.31 1.61
CA ASN A 240 9.27 -7.56 2.36
C ASN A 240 9.50 -8.74 1.42
N PHE A 241 10.42 -9.63 1.76
CA PHE A 241 10.48 -10.94 1.14
C PHE A 241 9.53 -11.90 1.84
N VAL A 242 8.79 -12.68 1.04
CA VAL A 242 7.80 -13.64 1.54
C VAL A 242 8.08 -15.04 0.99
N ASN A 243 7.41 -16.07 1.51
CA ASN A 243 7.54 -17.46 1.06
C ASN A 243 8.98 -18.01 1.09
N GLY A 244 9.82 -17.49 1.99
CA GLY A 244 11.23 -17.87 2.09
C GLY A 244 12.10 -17.39 0.93
N TYR A 245 11.61 -16.42 0.13
CA TYR A 245 12.35 -15.90 -1.00
C TYR A 245 13.63 -15.20 -0.55
N ALA A 246 14.74 -15.57 -1.19
CA ALA A 246 16.05 -15.00 -0.98
C ALA A 246 16.69 -14.84 -2.37
N PRO A 247 16.68 -13.63 -2.96
CA PRO A 247 17.28 -13.41 -4.28
C PRO A 247 18.75 -13.82 -4.29
N THR A 248 19.20 -14.53 -5.33
CA THR A 248 20.60 -14.99 -5.48
C THR A 248 21.30 -14.47 -6.73
N THR A 249 20.57 -13.76 -7.59
CA THR A 249 21.05 -13.16 -8.83
C THR A 249 20.56 -11.72 -8.90
N ASP A 250 21.21 -10.87 -9.68
CA ASP A 250 20.74 -9.51 -9.90
C ASP A 250 19.34 -9.53 -10.51
N GLU A 251 18.40 -8.80 -9.92
CA GLU A 251 16.98 -8.85 -10.27
C GLU A 251 16.31 -7.48 -10.12
N ASP A 252 15.35 -7.22 -11.00
CA ASP A 252 14.58 -5.97 -11.04
C ASP A 252 13.09 -6.28 -10.88
N TYR A 253 12.44 -5.66 -9.89
CA TYR A 253 11.01 -5.79 -9.63
C TYR A 253 10.31 -4.47 -9.93
N SER A 254 9.57 -4.43 -11.03
CA SER A 254 8.74 -3.26 -11.38
C SER A 254 7.46 -3.26 -10.55
N ILE A 255 7.54 -2.67 -9.36
CA ILE A 255 6.47 -2.68 -8.36
C ILE A 255 5.36 -1.65 -8.65
N MET A 256 5.67 -0.58 -9.37
CA MET A 256 4.66 0.38 -9.83
C MET A 256 4.86 0.72 -11.30
N THR A 257 3.79 0.74 -12.09
CA THR A 257 3.80 1.22 -13.48
C THR A 257 2.68 2.21 -13.75
N ALA A 258 2.96 3.24 -14.54
CA ALA A 258 2.03 4.32 -14.85
C ALA A 258 2.00 4.59 -16.35
N ALA A 259 0.82 4.69 -16.95
CA ALA A 259 0.69 4.99 -18.38
C ALA A 259 1.00 6.46 -18.72
N SER A 260 0.77 7.39 -17.78
CA SER A 260 1.04 8.83 -17.96
C SER A 260 2.19 9.34 -17.09
N GLY A 261 3.06 8.44 -16.66
CA GLY A 261 4.28 8.76 -15.94
C GLY A 261 4.21 8.67 -14.43
N VAL A 262 5.38 8.58 -13.83
CA VAL A 262 5.62 8.61 -12.38
C VAL A 262 6.31 9.93 -12.06
N SER A 263 5.79 10.64 -11.05
CA SER A 263 6.40 11.86 -10.53
C SER A 263 6.66 11.77 -9.04
N GLY A 264 7.68 12.47 -8.56
CA GLY A 264 8.11 12.45 -7.16
C GLY A 264 8.79 11.14 -6.74
N THR A 265 8.99 10.98 -5.43
CA THR A 265 9.65 9.80 -4.83
C THR A 265 9.05 9.49 -3.46
N PHE A 266 9.31 8.28 -2.94
CA PHE A 266 9.11 8.01 -1.52
C PHE A 266 10.15 8.77 -0.70
N THR A 267 9.79 9.19 0.52
CA THR A 267 10.73 9.84 1.45
C THR A 267 11.56 8.80 2.20
N THR A 268 10.93 7.69 2.56
CA THR A 268 11.56 6.58 3.28
C THR A 268 11.35 5.30 2.51
N VAL A 269 12.41 4.49 2.42
CA VAL A 269 12.35 3.14 1.85
C VAL A 269 12.94 2.18 2.88
N ASN A 270 12.16 1.18 3.26
CA ASN A 270 12.57 0.13 4.19
C ASN A 270 12.72 -1.18 3.41
N PHE A 271 13.93 -1.75 3.45
CA PHE A 271 14.22 -3.08 2.94
C PHE A 271 14.37 -4.09 4.08
N PRO A 272 14.27 -5.40 3.82
CA PRO A 272 14.62 -6.42 4.79
C PRO A 272 16.04 -6.20 5.31
N ALA A 273 16.25 -6.35 6.61
CA ALA A 273 17.48 -5.94 7.29
C ALA A 273 18.76 -6.53 6.66
N ASP A 274 18.72 -7.82 6.30
CA ASP A 274 19.86 -8.54 5.70
C ASP A 274 20.17 -8.11 4.25
N TYR A 275 19.28 -7.32 3.63
CA TYR A 275 19.33 -6.95 2.21
C TYR A 275 19.42 -5.45 1.97
N GLN A 276 19.51 -4.63 3.03
CA GLN A 276 19.53 -3.16 2.90
C GLN A 276 20.66 -2.67 1.99
N ASP A 277 21.85 -3.27 2.10
CA ASP A 277 23.01 -2.92 1.28
C ASP A 277 22.99 -3.56 -0.12
N HIS A 278 21.96 -4.35 -0.45
CA HIS A 278 21.84 -5.04 -1.74
C HIS A 278 20.70 -4.50 -2.59
N MET A 279 19.88 -3.62 -2.02
CA MET A 279 18.66 -3.15 -2.66
C MET A 279 18.66 -1.63 -2.84
N LYS A 280 18.05 -1.18 -3.93
CA LYS A 280 17.76 0.23 -4.17
C LYS A 280 16.44 0.39 -4.89
N VAL A 281 15.85 1.57 -4.79
CA VAL A 281 14.70 1.95 -5.62
C VAL A 281 15.19 2.87 -6.73
N THR A 282 14.83 2.53 -7.96
CA THR A 282 15.04 3.37 -9.14
C THR A 282 13.69 3.91 -9.62
N TYR A 283 13.60 5.23 -9.75
CA TYR A 283 12.45 5.92 -10.31
C TYR A 283 12.69 6.20 -11.80
N LEU A 284 11.92 5.56 -12.66
CA LEU A 284 11.94 5.73 -14.11
C LEU A 284 10.74 6.58 -14.54
N PRO A 285 10.73 7.13 -15.78
CA PRO A 285 9.62 7.99 -16.23
C PRO A 285 8.23 7.38 -16.08
N ASN A 286 8.08 6.05 -16.23
CA ASN A 286 6.80 5.33 -16.18
C ASN A 286 6.78 4.18 -15.16
N ALA A 287 7.80 4.05 -14.30
CA ALA A 287 7.88 2.93 -13.37
C ALA A 287 8.67 3.23 -12.09
N VAL A 288 8.33 2.54 -11.01
CA VAL A 288 9.15 2.41 -9.80
C VAL A 288 9.68 0.98 -9.76
N VAL A 289 11.00 0.84 -9.77
CA VAL A 289 11.69 -0.45 -9.82
C VAL A 289 12.50 -0.65 -8.56
N VAL A 290 12.32 -1.78 -7.89
CA VAL A 290 13.22 -2.25 -6.83
C VAL A 290 14.30 -3.09 -7.50
N ASN A 291 15.55 -2.68 -7.38
CA ASN A 291 16.69 -3.45 -7.90
C ASN A 291 17.34 -4.19 -6.73
N TYR A 292 17.59 -5.49 -6.89
CA TYR A 292 18.46 -6.28 -6.05
C TYR A 292 19.77 -6.56 -6.81
N SER A 293 20.91 -6.41 -6.13
CA SER A 293 22.20 -6.85 -6.65
C SER A 293 22.90 -7.80 -5.68
N THR A 294 23.50 -8.85 -6.23
CA THR A 294 24.38 -9.79 -5.52
C THR A 294 25.65 -9.13 -5.00
N THR A 295 26.06 -8.02 -5.62
CA THR A 295 27.09 -7.15 -5.06
C THR A 295 26.42 -6.17 -4.09
N THR A 296 27.05 -5.93 -2.94
CA THR A 296 26.57 -4.87 -2.04
C THR A 296 26.55 -3.57 -2.84
N LEU A 297 25.37 -3.03 -3.08
CA LEU A 297 25.12 -1.67 -3.49
C LEU A 297 25.65 -0.77 -2.37
N SER A 298 26.94 -0.46 -2.44
CA SER A 298 27.52 0.61 -1.62
C SER A 298 26.90 1.91 -2.08
N THR A 299 25.82 2.33 -1.44
CA THR A 299 25.11 3.55 -1.82
C THR A 299 25.71 4.74 -1.06
N ASN A 300 26.30 5.67 -1.84
CA ASN A 300 26.49 7.11 -1.58
C ASN A 300 27.90 7.65 -1.28
N ASP A 301 28.90 6.84 -0.92
CA ASP A 301 30.23 7.38 -0.60
C ASP A 301 31.23 7.37 -1.77
N VAL A 302 31.13 6.47 -2.75
CA VAL A 302 32.29 6.23 -3.64
C VAL A 302 32.52 7.35 -4.68
N ASP A 303 31.53 8.18 -5.00
CA ASP A 303 31.72 9.29 -5.96
C ASP A 303 31.75 10.69 -5.32
N MET A 304 31.23 10.87 -4.10
CA MET A 304 31.43 12.10 -3.32
C MET A 304 32.73 12.05 -2.49
N VAL A 305 33.09 10.91 -1.90
CA VAL A 305 34.31 10.76 -1.09
C VAL A 305 35.59 10.72 -1.94
N LYS A 306 35.51 10.25 -3.21
CA LYS A 306 36.63 10.35 -4.17
C LYS A 306 37.09 11.79 -4.41
N ASN A 307 36.20 12.79 -4.27
CA ASN A 307 36.56 14.20 -4.45
C ASN A 307 37.08 14.85 -3.16
N GLU A 308 36.83 14.26 -1.98
CA GLU A 308 37.28 14.79 -0.70
C GLU A 308 38.57 14.16 -0.18
N PHE A 309 38.83 12.89 -0.53
CA PHE A 309 40.07 12.19 -0.20
C PHE A 309 41.04 12.17 -1.39
N GLN A 310 42.07 12.99 -1.33
CA GLN A 310 43.04 13.14 -2.43
C GLN A 310 44.47 12.97 -1.93
N LEU A 311 45.29 12.27 -2.71
CA LEU A 311 46.74 12.18 -2.48
C LEU A 311 47.45 13.19 -3.38
N PHE A 312 48.26 14.07 -2.80
CA PHE A 312 49.01 15.06 -3.58
C PHE A 312 50.45 15.27 -3.05
N PRO A 313 51.48 15.33 -3.93
CA PRO A 313 51.40 14.97 -5.35
C PRO A 313 51.16 13.46 -5.54
N ASN A 314 50.51 13.09 -6.64
CA ASN A 314 50.40 11.71 -7.09
C ASN A 314 50.51 11.70 -8.63
N PRO A 315 51.63 11.27 -9.23
CA PRO A 315 52.75 10.56 -8.63
C PRO A 315 53.58 11.33 -7.58
N ALA A 316 54.07 10.63 -6.56
CA ALA A 316 54.88 11.16 -5.45
C ALA A 316 56.34 10.69 -5.54
N SER A 317 57.31 11.52 -5.12
CA SER A 317 58.75 11.17 -5.16
C SER A 317 59.37 10.88 -3.79
N LYS A 318 59.07 11.69 -2.77
CA LYS A 318 59.61 11.53 -1.40
C LYS A 318 58.53 11.48 -0.33
N SER A 319 57.41 12.15 -0.55
CA SER A 319 56.28 12.22 0.36
C SER A 319 55.01 12.57 -0.40
N PHE A 320 53.85 12.33 0.23
CA PHE A 320 52.56 12.81 -0.22
C PHE A 320 51.81 13.45 0.94
N GLN A 321 50.82 14.27 0.63
CA GLN A 321 49.84 14.82 1.56
C GLN A 321 48.49 14.17 1.30
N LEU A 322 47.69 14.06 2.36
CA LEU A 322 46.33 13.55 2.29
C LEU A 322 45.38 14.72 2.50
N LYS A 323 44.62 15.08 1.46
CA LYS A 323 43.45 15.93 1.61
C LYS A 323 42.34 15.08 2.21
N THR A 324 41.65 15.61 3.22
CA THR A 324 40.50 14.97 3.85
C THR A 324 39.37 15.99 3.99
N PRO A 325 38.13 15.53 4.23
CA PRO A 325 37.04 16.42 4.62
C PRO A 325 37.39 17.23 5.87
N THR A 326 36.85 18.45 5.97
CA THR A 326 37.06 19.32 7.14
C THR A 326 36.63 18.61 8.42
N GLY A 327 37.51 18.55 9.42
CA GLY A 327 37.23 17.89 10.70
C GLY A 327 37.43 16.38 10.72
N PHE A 328 37.76 15.75 9.59
CA PHE A 328 38.04 14.31 9.53
C PHE A 328 39.33 13.96 10.30
N LYS A 329 39.23 12.98 11.20
CA LYS A 329 40.37 12.38 11.92
C LYS A 329 40.38 10.88 11.65
N PHE A 330 41.49 10.35 11.17
CA PHE A 330 41.67 8.91 11.05
C PHE A 330 42.39 8.35 12.28
N ARG A 331 42.13 7.06 12.56
CA ARG A 331 42.82 6.27 13.59
C ARG A 331 44.11 5.65 13.06
N SER A 332 44.12 5.29 11.78
CA SER A 332 45.25 4.60 11.16
C SER A 332 45.32 4.89 9.65
N LEU A 333 46.53 5.09 9.14
CA LEU A 333 46.85 5.17 7.72
C LEU A 333 47.95 4.14 7.42
N LYS A 334 47.69 3.22 6.51
CA LYS A 334 48.61 2.15 6.11
C LYS A 334 49.00 2.30 4.64
N ILE A 335 50.27 2.12 4.34
CA ILE A 335 50.76 2.00 2.97
C ILE A 335 51.03 0.53 2.70
N VAL A 336 50.39 -0.02 1.67
CA VAL A 336 50.36 -1.44 1.37
C VAL A 336 50.86 -1.67 -0.07
N ALA A 337 51.73 -2.67 -0.24
CA ALA A 337 52.17 -3.14 -1.55
C ALA A 337 51.03 -3.83 -2.32
N VAL A 338 51.20 -4.02 -3.63
CA VAL A 338 50.21 -4.70 -4.48
C VAL A 338 49.92 -6.15 -4.05
N ASN A 339 50.85 -6.79 -3.35
CA ASN A 339 50.70 -8.14 -2.81
C ASN A 339 50.08 -8.17 -1.38
N GLY A 340 49.59 -7.03 -0.87
CA GLY A 340 48.97 -6.95 0.45
C GLY A 340 49.94 -6.74 1.62
N LYS A 341 51.26 -6.71 1.40
CA LYS A 341 52.23 -6.45 2.48
C LYS A 341 52.14 -5.00 2.96
N ILE A 342 51.95 -4.78 4.26
CA ILE A 342 52.02 -3.47 4.90
C ILE A 342 53.49 -3.01 4.95
N LEU A 343 53.77 -1.82 4.40
CA LEU A 343 55.11 -1.24 4.33
C LEU A 343 55.33 -0.10 5.31
N LYS A 344 54.29 0.68 5.59
CA LYS A 344 54.29 1.77 6.59
C LYS A 344 52.93 1.90 7.23
N GLN A 345 52.89 2.38 8.47
CA GLN A 345 51.67 2.70 9.20
C GLN A 345 51.87 3.98 10.02
N PHE A 346 50.81 4.80 10.10
CA PHE A 346 50.76 6.05 10.82
C PHE A 346 49.47 6.10 11.65
N SER A 347 49.55 6.57 12.89
CA SER A 347 48.41 6.54 13.83
C SER A 347 47.76 7.91 14.06
N SER A 348 48.17 8.94 13.30
CA SER A 348 47.65 10.30 13.44
C SER A 348 47.79 11.09 12.14
N THR A 349 46.97 12.12 11.96
CA THR A 349 47.07 13.07 10.84
C THR A 349 48.43 13.76 10.83
N GLN A 350 49.07 13.78 9.66
CA GLN A 350 50.33 14.48 9.41
C GLN A 350 50.17 15.44 8.24
N ASN A 351 50.93 16.54 8.25
CA ASN A 351 50.99 17.46 7.11
C ASN A 351 51.61 16.81 5.87
N SER A 352 52.42 15.74 6.06
CA SER A 352 53.10 15.03 4.99
C SER A 352 53.50 13.63 5.45
N TYR A 353 53.29 12.62 4.60
CA TYR A 353 53.64 11.23 4.84
C TYR A 353 54.88 10.86 4.02
N ASN A 354 55.99 10.56 4.70
CA ASN A 354 57.25 10.23 4.03
C ASN A 354 57.20 8.82 3.42
N ILE A 355 57.56 8.72 2.14
CA ILE A 355 57.70 7.48 1.35
C ILE A 355 59.06 7.36 0.64
N SER A 356 60.07 8.12 1.06
CA SER A 356 61.38 8.18 0.37
C SER A 356 62.08 6.82 0.27
N ASN A 357 61.83 5.95 1.24
CA ASN A 357 62.45 4.63 1.35
C ASN A 357 61.68 3.54 0.57
N LEU A 358 60.58 3.88 -0.11
CA LEU A 358 59.84 2.95 -0.94
C LEU A 358 60.43 2.93 -2.36
N ALA A 359 60.56 1.73 -2.94
CA ALA A 359 60.93 1.58 -4.34
C ALA A 359 59.89 2.21 -5.27
N LYS A 360 60.29 2.54 -6.50
CA LYS A 360 59.35 3.02 -7.52
C LYS A 360 58.28 1.96 -7.81
N GLY A 361 57.02 2.37 -7.96
CA GLY A 361 55.93 1.42 -8.18
C GLY A 361 54.56 1.92 -7.72
N VAL A 362 53.58 1.01 -7.76
CA VAL A 362 52.20 1.28 -7.34
C VAL A 362 51.97 0.74 -5.92
N TYR A 363 51.32 1.54 -5.10
CA TYR A 363 50.95 1.21 -3.72
C TYR A 363 49.49 1.58 -3.45
N PHE A 364 48.92 1.02 -2.39
CA PHE A 364 47.62 1.41 -1.87
C PHE A 364 47.78 2.10 -0.52
N VAL A 365 47.09 3.22 -0.35
CA VAL A 365 46.95 3.89 0.94
C VAL A 365 45.59 3.51 1.50
N LEU A 366 45.58 2.80 2.63
CA LEU A 366 44.38 2.43 3.38
C LEU A 366 44.24 3.39 4.56
N ILE A 367 43.08 4.03 4.69
CA ILE A 367 42.77 4.98 5.74
C ILE A 367 41.63 4.41 6.57
N GLU A 368 41.82 4.31 7.88
CA GLU A 368 40.87 3.73 8.83
C GLU A 368 40.44 4.83 9.81
N GLY A 369 39.20 5.33 9.68
CA GLY A 369 38.63 6.38 10.53
C GLY A 369 37.19 6.07 10.93
N SER A 370 36.34 7.10 10.98
CA SER A 370 34.88 6.90 11.03
C SER A 370 34.37 6.11 9.82
N ALA A 371 35.01 6.28 8.67
CA ALA A 371 34.88 5.43 7.47
C ALA A 371 36.25 4.87 7.06
N SER A 372 36.24 3.74 6.34
CA SER A 372 37.47 3.15 5.75
C SER A 372 37.58 3.52 4.27
N GLN A 373 38.76 3.97 3.83
CA GLN A 373 39.00 4.44 2.46
C GLN A 373 40.28 3.83 1.86
N LYS A 374 40.28 3.60 0.54
CA LYS A 374 41.41 3.04 -0.22
C LYS A 374 41.76 3.91 -1.42
N LEU A 375 43.00 4.42 -1.46
CA LEU A 375 43.51 5.28 -2.54
C LEU A 375 44.73 4.66 -3.22
N LYS A 376 44.88 4.90 -4.53
CA LYS A 376 46.05 4.47 -5.31
C LYS A 376 47.17 5.52 -5.24
N LEU A 377 48.37 5.10 -4.85
CA LEU A 377 49.57 5.93 -4.83
C LEU A 377 50.57 5.43 -5.88
N ILE A 378 51.09 6.34 -6.71
CA ILE A 378 52.16 6.07 -7.68
C ILE A 378 53.45 6.70 -7.16
N LYS A 379 54.46 5.88 -6.86
CA LYS A 379 55.79 6.33 -6.45
C LYS A 379 56.71 6.41 -7.67
N HIS A 380 57.21 7.61 -7.95
CA HIS A 380 58.19 7.87 -9.01
C HIS A 380 59.63 7.94 -8.49
#